data_AF-A0A7X2H2I9-F1
#
_entry.id   AF-A0A7X2H2I9-F1
#
_cell.length_a   1.000
_cell.length_b   1.000
_cell.length_c   1.000
_cell.angle_alpha   90.00
_cell.angle_beta   90.00
_cell.angle_gamma   90.00
#
_symmetry.space_group_name_H-M   'P 1'
#
loop_
_entity.id
_entity.type
_entity.pdbx_description
1 polymer ?
#
loop_
_entity_poly.entity_id
_entity_poly.type
_entity_poly.pdbx_seq_one_letter_code
_entity_poly.pdbx_strand_id
1 'polypeptide(L)'
;MKKSILTESQIRRSAQALQKVAKSMLPFYRKIATNRAFAKQWTTAVTSADLTLMGKLLASIPALSGTTDYGTNGIGYFVSFPFPLPIAFYTNGTTIPPGTVQFTFSTRAHRSIACAVLPLYRKLATSWSFAEALARGIENKDSKAITTMVREWVTTSALKTVSIEDYGVALLFRPKFSKYPYRNLLFRETQ
;
A
#
# COMPACT_ATOMS: atom_id res chain seq x y z
N MET A 1 26.03 5.25 -18.21
CA MET A 1 24.64 4.76 -18.07
C MET A 1 23.72 5.65 -18.91
N LYS A 2 23.09 5.12 -19.97
CA LYS A 2 22.05 5.86 -20.70
C LYS A 2 20.86 6.06 -19.76
N LYS A 3 20.49 7.31 -19.45
CA LYS A 3 19.16 7.62 -18.93
C LYS A 3 18.18 7.12 -20.00
N SER A 4 17.50 6.00 -19.73
CA SER A 4 16.33 5.62 -20.50
C SER A 4 15.36 6.80 -20.43
N ILE A 5 15.11 7.47 -21.56
CA ILE A 5 14.08 8.50 -21.63
C ILE A 5 12.77 7.73 -21.49
N LEU A 6 12.21 7.75 -20.29
CA LEU A 6 10.90 7.18 -20.03
C LEU A 6 9.89 7.92 -20.91
N THR A 7 9.11 7.15 -21.64
CA THR A 7 8.07 7.72 -22.50
C THR A 7 6.93 8.25 -21.63
N GLU A 8 6.31 9.36 -22.03
CA GLU A 8 5.08 9.85 -21.41
C GLU A 8 3.99 8.77 -21.33
N SER A 9 3.99 7.84 -22.29
CA SER A 9 3.15 6.65 -22.31
C SER A 9 3.38 5.73 -21.10
N GLN A 10 4.64 5.51 -20.68
CA GLN A 10 4.97 4.70 -19.50
C GLN A 10 4.49 5.39 -18.22
N ILE A 11 4.77 6.69 -18.06
CA ILE A 11 4.33 7.46 -16.88
C ILE A 11 2.81 7.41 -16.76
N ARG A 12 2.09 7.60 -17.87
CA ARG A 12 0.62 7.52 -17.91
C ARG A 12 0.11 6.14 -17.49
N ARG A 13 0.72 5.05 -17.96
CA ARG A 13 0.34 3.68 -17.54
C ARG A 13 0.61 3.44 -16.05
N SER A 14 1.77 3.86 -15.53
CA SER A 14 2.09 3.77 -14.10
C SER A 14 1.09 4.58 -13.26
N ALA A 15 0.75 5.80 -13.69
CA ALA A 15 -0.25 6.63 -13.02
C ALA A 15 -1.65 5.99 -13.00
N GLN A 16 -2.09 5.40 -14.11
CA GLN A 16 -3.34 4.65 -14.19
C GLN A 16 -3.33 3.46 -13.24
N ALA A 17 -2.22 2.72 -13.17
CA ALA A 17 -2.09 1.58 -12.27
C ALA A 17 -2.16 2.00 -10.80
N LEU A 18 -1.36 3.00 -10.40
CA LEU A 18 -1.39 3.56 -9.04
C LEU A 18 -2.79 4.03 -8.64
N GLN A 19 -3.49 4.74 -9.53
CA GLN A 19 -4.84 5.20 -9.28
C GLN A 19 -5.85 4.04 -9.17
N LYS A 20 -5.75 3.02 -10.02
CA LYS A 20 -6.63 1.84 -9.97
C LYS A 20 -6.44 1.08 -8.67
N VAL A 21 -5.20 0.81 -8.26
CA VAL A 21 -4.90 0.18 -6.97
C VAL A 21 -5.44 1.02 -5.82
N ALA A 22 -5.26 2.34 -5.87
CA ALA A 22 -5.78 3.23 -4.82
C ALA A 22 -7.31 3.19 -4.73
N LYS A 23 -8.02 3.18 -5.85
CA LYS A 23 -9.49 3.03 -5.90
C LYS A 23 -9.92 1.71 -5.27
N SER A 24 -9.25 0.60 -5.58
CA SER A 24 -9.57 -0.72 -5.04
C SER A 24 -9.27 -0.84 -3.53
N MET A 25 -8.14 -0.29 -3.07
CA MET A 25 -7.72 -0.40 -1.67
C MET A 25 -8.35 0.64 -0.73
N LEU A 26 -8.86 1.75 -1.25
CA LEU A 26 -9.45 2.81 -0.42
C LEU A 26 -10.62 2.32 0.47
N PRO A 27 -11.60 1.53 -0.04
CA PRO A 27 -12.64 0.94 0.81
C PRO A 27 -12.08 -0.01 1.88
N PHE A 28 -11.03 -0.76 1.56
CA PHE A 28 -10.38 -1.65 2.53
C PHE A 28 -9.73 -0.87 3.67
N TYR A 29 -8.91 0.14 3.38
CA TYR A 29 -8.33 0.99 4.42
C TYR A 29 -9.40 1.70 5.25
N ARG A 30 -10.52 2.11 4.63
CA ARG A 30 -11.66 2.69 5.34
C ARG A 30 -12.28 1.68 6.32
N LYS A 31 -12.49 0.43 5.89
CA LYS A 31 -13.07 -0.63 6.72
C LYS A 31 -12.15 -0.99 7.88
N ILE A 32 -10.83 -1.09 7.66
CA ILE A 32 -9.83 -1.27 8.72
C ILE A 32 -9.90 -0.09 9.72
N ALA A 33 -9.85 1.15 9.24
CA ALA A 33 -9.86 2.34 10.10
C ALA A 33 -11.11 2.42 10.99
N THR A 34 -12.29 2.17 10.42
CA THR A 34 -13.59 2.48 11.05
C THR A 34 -14.27 1.29 11.72
N ASN A 35 -14.10 0.06 11.22
CA ASN A 35 -14.75 -1.13 11.75
C ASN A 35 -13.79 -1.97 12.59
N ARG A 36 -13.95 -1.92 13.93
CA ARG A 36 -13.06 -2.62 14.87
C ARG A 36 -13.10 -4.14 14.72
N ALA A 37 -14.29 -4.70 14.49
CA ALA A 37 -14.48 -6.14 14.36
C ALA A 37 -13.83 -6.67 13.08
N PHE A 38 -14.05 -6.00 11.95
CA PHE A 38 -13.40 -6.32 10.68
C PHE A 38 -11.87 -6.24 10.81
N ALA A 39 -11.34 -5.16 11.39
CA ALA A 39 -9.91 -5.00 11.59
C ALA A 39 -9.32 -6.11 12.48
N LYS A 40 -10.02 -6.50 13.56
CA LYS A 40 -9.58 -7.60 14.42
C LYS A 40 -9.52 -8.91 13.65
N GLN A 41 -10.59 -9.27 12.94
CA GLN A 41 -10.64 -10.48 12.12
C GLN A 41 -9.55 -10.49 11.05
N TRP A 42 -9.33 -9.36 10.36
CA TRP A 42 -8.26 -9.22 9.38
C TRP A 42 -6.90 -9.49 9.99
N THR A 43 -6.56 -8.82 11.11
CA THR A 43 -5.26 -9.01 11.74
C THR A 43 -5.09 -10.42 12.31
N THR A 44 -6.15 -11.05 12.82
CA THR A 44 -6.12 -12.46 13.24
C THR A 44 -5.78 -13.35 12.06
N ALA A 45 -6.48 -13.18 10.92
CA ALA A 45 -6.22 -13.95 9.71
C ALA A 45 -4.78 -13.77 9.20
N VAL A 46 -4.25 -12.54 9.25
CA VAL A 46 -2.85 -12.26 8.93
C VAL A 46 -1.91 -13.03 9.84
N THR A 47 -2.08 -12.94 11.17
CA THR A 47 -1.18 -13.59 12.14
C THR A 47 -1.26 -15.11 12.11
N SER A 48 -2.43 -15.69 11.79
CA SER A 48 -2.64 -17.14 11.70
C SER A 48 -2.40 -17.70 10.29
N ALA A 49 -1.96 -16.86 9.35
CA ALA A 49 -1.83 -17.20 7.93
C ALA A 49 -3.10 -17.81 7.30
N ASP A 50 -4.28 -17.38 7.75
CA ASP A 50 -5.57 -17.87 7.25
C ASP A 50 -5.98 -17.13 5.97
N LEU A 51 -5.50 -17.64 4.84
CA LEU A 51 -5.82 -17.11 3.51
C LEU A 51 -7.32 -17.23 3.19
N THR A 52 -8.01 -18.25 3.72
CA THR A 52 -9.44 -18.43 3.47
C THR A 52 -10.25 -17.30 4.10
N LEU A 53 -9.94 -16.95 5.36
CA LEU A 53 -10.59 -15.83 6.03
C LEU A 53 -10.19 -14.49 5.40
N MET A 54 -8.93 -14.29 5.02
CA MET A 54 -8.52 -13.09 4.28
C MET A 54 -9.32 -12.93 2.99
N GLY A 55 -9.46 -13.99 2.20
CA GLY A 55 -10.26 -14.01 0.98
C GLY A 55 -11.73 -13.65 1.23
N LYS A 56 -12.37 -14.25 2.23
CA LYS A 56 -13.76 -13.91 2.62
C LYS A 56 -13.92 -12.45 3.03
N LEU A 57 -12.95 -11.91 3.77
CA LEU A 57 -12.97 -10.51 4.21
C LEU A 57 -12.77 -9.54 3.04
N LEU A 58 -11.87 -9.85 2.10
CA LEU A 58 -11.72 -9.09 0.84
C LEU A 58 -13.00 -9.18 0.00
N ALA A 59 -13.58 -10.38 -0.12
CA ALA A 59 -14.82 -10.63 -0.84
C ALA A 59 -15.99 -9.77 -0.34
N SER A 60 -16.01 -9.48 0.97
CA SER A 60 -17.00 -8.60 1.62
C SER A 60 -16.86 -7.10 1.27
N ILE A 61 -15.88 -6.73 0.46
CA ILE A 61 -15.64 -5.38 -0.03
C ILE A 61 -15.86 -5.40 -1.55
N PRO A 62 -16.90 -4.74 -2.09
CA PRO A 62 -17.24 -4.85 -3.51
C PRO A 62 -16.09 -4.56 -4.49
N ALA A 63 -15.23 -3.59 -4.16
CA ALA A 63 -14.07 -3.25 -5.00
C ALA A 63 -12.96 -4.31 -5.04
N LEU A 64 -13.02 -5.32 -4.16
CA LEU A 64 -12.04 -6.39 -3.97
C LEU A 64 -12.69 -7.77 -4.07
N SER A 65 -13.94 -7.87 -4.53
CA SER A 65 -14.69 -9.11 -4.46
C SER A 65 -14.15 -10.22 -5.36
N GLY A 66 -13.46 -9.85 -6.43
CA GLY A 66 -12.79 -10.77 -7.35
C GLY A 66 -11.27 -10.87 -7.15
N THR A 67 -10.72 -10.33 -6.06
CA THR A 67 -9.27 -10.37 -5.83
C THR A 67 -8.84 -11.77 -5.39
N THR A 68 -7.97 -12.41 -6.17
CA THR A 68 -7.41 -13.75 -5.89
C THR A 68 -5.93 -13.71 -5.48
N ASP A 69 -5.20 -12.67 -5.89
CA ASP A 69 -3.77 -12.54 -5.62
C ASP A 69 -3.55 -11.77 -4.31
N TYR A 70 -3.50 -12.49 -3.21
CA TYR A 70 -3.18 -11.94 -1.90
C TYR A 70 -2.46 -12.97 -1.04
N GLY A 71 -1.71 -12.49 -0.05
CA GLY A 71 -0.91 -13.35 0.81
C GLY A 71 -0.54 -12.69 2.13
N THR A 72 0.00 -13.51 3.04
CA THR A 72 0.53 -13.11 4.33
C THR A 72 1.74 -13.97 4.68
N ASN A 73 2.68 -13.38 5.40
CA ASN A 73 3.83 -14.07 6.00
C ASN A 73 3.75 -14.09 7.53
N GLY A 74 2.55 -13.89 8.10
CA GLY A 74 2.33 -13.84 9.55
C GLY A 74 2.66 -12.50 10.21
N ILE A 75 3.35 -11.59 9.52
CA ILE A 75 3.75 -10.26 10.02
C ILE A 75 3.26 -9.11 9.14
N GLY A 76 2.47 -9.43 8.13
CA GLY A 76 1.97 -8.49 7.15
C GLY A 76 1.14 -9.17 6.10
N TYR A 77 0.52 -8.36 5.24
CA TYR A 77 -0.25 -8.85 4.11
C TYR A 77 0.13 -8.09 2.84
N PHE A 78 -0.17 -8.72 1.72
CA PHE A 78 0.00 -8.20 0.37
C PHE A 78 -1.26 -8.52 -0.44
N VAL A 79 -1.69 -7.56 -1.25
CA VAL A 79 -2.80 -7.68 -2.20
C VAL A 79 -2.28 -7.17 -3.54
N SER A 80 -2.20 -8.06 -4.52
CA SER A 80 -1.63 -7.80 -5.83
C SER A 80 -2.74 -7.59 -6.87
N PHE A 81 -2.46 -6.73 -7.83
CA PHE A 81 -3.41 -6.33 -8.87
C PHE A 81 -2.76 -6.51 -10.23
N PRO A 82 -3.35 -7.31 -11.13
CA PRO A 82 -2.79 -7.54 -12.45
C PRO A 82 -2.99 -6.34 -13.38
N PHE A 83 -2.00 -6.10 -14.22
CA PHE A 83 -1.97 -5.10 -15.28
C PHE A 83 -1.30 -5.67 -16.54
N PRO A 84 -1.65 -5.17 -17.74
CA PRO A 84 -0.92 -5.52 -18.94
C PRO A 84 0.59 -5.24 -18.81
N LEU A 85 1.40 -6.04 -19.52
CA LEU A 85 2.83 -5.76 -19.65
C LEU A 85 3.07 -4.33 -20.18
N PRO A 86 4.13 -3.64 -19.74
CA PRO A 86 5.23 -4.16 -18.90
C PRO A 86 4.98 -4.02 -17.39
N ILE A 87 3.77 -3.67 -16.94
CA ILE A 87 3.52 -3.46 -15.50
C ILE A 87 3.40 -4.79 -14.75
N ALA A 88 2.73 -5.78 -15.35
CA ALA A 88 2.43 -7.09 -14.76
C ALA A 88 1.61 -7.03 -13.46
N PHE A 89 2.20 -6.61 -12.35
CA PHE A 89 1.52 -6.51 -11.05
C PHE A 89 1.91 -5.26 -10.28
N TYR A 90 0.91 -4.61 -9.68
CA TYR A 90 1.15 -3.72 -8.54
C TYR A 90 0.61 -4.34 -7.27
N THR A 91 1.37 -4.21 -6.20
CA THR A 91 1.09 -4.85 -4.92
C THR A 91 0.97 -3.81 -3.83
N ASN A 92 -0.07 -3.96 -3.02
CA ASN A 92 -0.34 -3.13 -1.88
C ASN A 92 -0.28 -3.94 -0.60
N GLY A 93 0.41 -3.43 0.42
CA GLY A 93 0.60 -4.21 1.64
C GLY A 93 0.86 -3.37 2.87
N THR A 94 0.68 -3.99 4.02
CA THR A 94 1.22 -3.47 5.28
C THR A 94 1.92 -4.61 6.01
N THR A 95 3.17 -4.41 6.37
CA THR A 95 4.00 -5.45 7.00
C THR A 95 4.93 -4.86 8.05
N ILE A 96 5.28 -5.67 9.05
CA ILE A 96 6.48 -5.41 9.84
C ILE A 96 7.70 -5.80 8.98
N PRO A 97 8.82 -5.07 9.02
CA PRO A 97 10.05 -5.51 8.34
C PRO A 97 10.44 -6.94 8.76
N PRO A 98 10.76 -7.82 7.80
CA PRO A 98 11.13 -9.20 8.10
C PRO A 98 12.38 -9.29 8.97
N GLY A 99 12.55 -10.42 9.65
CA GLY A 99 13.71 -10.67 10.53
C GLY A 99 13.62 -10.03 11.91
N THR A 100 12.53 -9.31 12.22
CA THR A 100 12.36 -8.63 13.53
C THR A 100 11.38 -9.33 14.47
N VAL A 101 10.40 -10.06 13.92
CA VAL A 101 9.37 -10.79 14.66
C VAL A 101 8.72 -11.82 13.73
N GLN A 102 7.95 -12.76 14.30
CA GLN A 102 7.08 -13.69 13.56
C GLN A 102 5.67 -13.67 14.16
N PHE A 103 4.67 -14.03 13.33
CA PHE A 103 3.26 -14.20 13.74
C PHE A 103 2.69 -13.04 14.57
N THR A 104 3.12 -11.82 14.26
CA THR A 104 2.78 -10.62 15.02
C THR A 104 2.28 -9.54 14.08
N PHE A 105 1.03 -9.10 14.29
CA PHE A 105 0.45 -7.99 13.54
C PHE A 105 -0.63 -7.31 14.38
N SER A 106 -0.35 -6.10 14.86
CA SER A 106 -1.23 -5.41 15.82
C SER A 106 -2.42 -4.75 15.13
N THR A 107 -3.64 -5.11 15.56
CA THR A 107 -4.87 -4.43 15.12
C THR A 107 -4.81 -2.92 15.37
N ARG A 108 -4.32 -2.49 16.54
CA ARG A 108 -4.23 -1.05 16.86
C ARG A 108 -3.27 -0.32 15.92
N ALA A 109 -2.14 -0.94 15.58
CA ALA A 109 -1.15 -0.37 14.66
C ALA A 109 -1.71 -0.29 13.25
N HIS A 110 -2.26 -1.38 12.74
CA HIS A 110 -2.83 -1.42 11.41
C HIS A 110 -3.96 -0.40 11.23
N ARG A 111 -4.86 -0.28 12.20
CA ARG A 111 -5.92 0.75 12.18
C ARG A 111 -5.38 2.17 12.17
N SER A 112 -4.38 2.47 13.00
CA SER A 112 -3.75 3.79 13.03
C SER A 112 -3.04 4.12 11.71
N ILE A 113 -2.39 3.14 11.09
CA ILE A 113 -1.74 3.31 9.78
C ILE A 113 -2.78 3.51 8.70
N ALA A 114 -3.85 2.70 8.69
CA ALA A 114 -4.96 2.85 7.76
C ALA A 114 -5.57 4.25 7.83
N CYS A 115 -5.85 4.77 9.03
CA CYS A 115 -6.29 6.16 9.21
C CYS A 115 -5.32 7.18 8.62
N ALA A 116 -4.01 6.97 8.82
CA ALA A 116 -2.98 7.90 8.36
C ALA A 116 -2.81 7.90 6.84
N VAL A 117 -2.97 6.76 6.16
CA VAL A 117 -2.82 6.67 4.70
C VAL A 117 -4.11 6.99 3.94
N LEU A 118 -5.28 6.95 4.59
CA LEU A 118 -6.57 7.21 3.94
C LEU A 118 -6.61 8.49 3.08
N PRO A 119 -6.11 9.66 3.55
CA PRO A 119 -6.12 10.87 2.72
C PRO A 119 -5.26 10.74 1.46
N LEU A 120 -4.09 10.09 1.57
CA LEU A 120 -3.20 9.83 0.43
C LEU A 120 -3.88 8.93 -0.61
N TYR A 121 -4.48 7.81 -0.18
CA TYR A 121 -5.17 6.91 -1.10
C TYR A 121 -6.41 7.54 -1.72
N ARG A 122 -7.13 8.40 -0.97
CA ARG A 122 -8.23 9.20 -1.53
C ARG A 122 -7.71 10.14 -2.62
N LYS A 123 -6.64 10.89 -2.35
CA LYS A 123 -6.05 11.82 -3.33
C LYS A 123 -5.59 11.08 -4.58
N LEU A 124 -4.88 9.96 -4.41
CA LEU A 124 -4.40 9.13 -5.51
C LEU A 124 -5.56 8.54 -6.33
N ALA A 125 -6.64 8.12 -5.67
CA ALA A 125 -7.82 7.57 -6.33
C ALA A 125 -8.61 8.60 -7.16
N THR A 126 -8.63 9.88 -6.76
CA THR A 126 -9.52 10.88 -7.37
C THR A 126 -8.83 11.95 -8.20
N SER A 127 -7.52 12.16 -8.02
CA SER A 127 -6.78 13.26 -8.68
C SER A 127 -5.81 12.68 -9.72
N TRP A 128 -6.17 12.75 -11.00
CA TRP A 128 -5.30 12.30 -12.10
C TRP A 128 -3.93 12.98 -12.08
N SER A 129 -3.89 14.30 -11.94
CA SER A 129 -2.65 15.08 -11.86
C SER A 129 -1.73 14.64 -10.72
N PHE A 130 -2.29 14.22 -9.58
CA PHE A 130 -1.51 13.72 -8.46
C PHE A 130 -0.94 12.34 -8.76
N ALA A 131 -1.75 11.44 -9.32
CA ALA A 131 -1.29 10.11 -9.74
C ALA A 131 -0.17 10.20 -10.78
N GLU A 132 -0.29 11.12 -11.74
CA GLU A 132 0.71 11.37 -12.77
C GLU A 132 1.99 11.97 -12.19
N ALA A 133 1.89 12.98 -11.34
CA ALA A 133 3.06 13.56 -10.66
C ALA A 133 3.78 12.54 -9.77
N LEU A 134 3.03 11.68 -9.07
CA LEU A 134 3.60 10.63 -8.24
C LEU A 134 4.33 9.59 -9.09
N ALA A 135 3.70 9.11 -10.17
CA ALA A 135 4.31 8.19 -11.12
C ALA A 135 5.60 8.78 -11.71
N ARG A 136 5.56 10.05 -12.15
CA ARG A 136 6.73 10.75 -12.69
C ARG A 136 7.85 10.86 -11.66
N GLY A 137 7.52 11.20 -10.41
CA GLY A 137 8.49 11.25 -9.32
C GLY A 137 9.15 9.89 -9.06
N ILE A 138 8.37 8.81 -9.04
CA ILE A 138 8.85 7.43 -8.85
C ILE A 138 9.82 7.05 -9.97
N GLU A 139 9.40 7.23 -11.21
CA GLU A 139 10.17 6.85 -12.39
C GLU A 139 11.47 7.67 -12.51
N ASN A 140 11.44 8.95 -12.13
CA ASN A 140 12.62 9.82 -12.08
C ASN A 140 13.51 9.62 -10.84
N LYS A 141 13.12 8.74 -9.91
CA LYS A 141 13.77 8.54 -8.61
C LYS A 141 13.88 9.81 -7.76
N ASP A 142 12.92 10.72 -7.88
CA ASP A 142 12.88 11.98 -7.13
C ASP A 142 12.29 11.76 -5.73
N SER A 143 13.13 11.24 -4.83
CA SER A 143 12.74 10.96 -3.45
C SER A 143 12.28 12.21 -2.68
N LYS A 144 12.79 13.39 -3.03
CA LYS A 144 12.42 14.66 -2.35
C LYS A 144 11.01 15.09 -2.74
N ALA A 145 10.69 15.07 -4.04
CA ALA A 145 9.35 15.38 -4.53
C ALA A 145 8.32 14.40 -3.95
N ILE A 146 8.58 13.09 -4.01
CA ILE A 146 7.67 12.07 -3.47
C ILE A 146 7.48 12.25 -1.98
N THR A 147 8.55 12.46 -1.21
CA THR A 147 8.45 12.69 0.24
C THR A 147 7.55 13.88 0.53
N THR A 148 7.71 14.98 -0.21
CA THR A 148 6.90 16.20 -0.04
C THR A 148 5.43 15.91 -0.35
N MET A 149 5.15 15.32 -1.51
CA MET A 149 3.79 14.97 -1.94
C MET A 149 3.09 14.03 -0.95
N VAL A 150 3.79 12.99 -0.49
CA VAL A 150 3.24 12.02 0.47
C VAL A 150 2.97 12.69 1.82
N ARG A 151 3.89 13.52 2.32
CA ARG A 151 3.77 14.18 3.63
C ARG A 151 2.64 15.19 3.70
N GLU A 152 2.26 15.79 2.57
CA GLU A 152 1.07 16.63 2.47
C GLU A 152 -0.21 15.88 2.88
N TRP A 153 -0.29 14.58 2.56
CA TRP A 153 -1.48 13.76 2.81
C TRP A 153 -1.33 12.79 4.00
N VAL A 154 -0.10 12.46 4.40
CA VAL A 154 0.21 11.61 5.56
C VAL A 154 0.94 12.44 6.61
N THR A 155 0.16 13.19 7.38
CA THR A 155 0.65 14.22 8.31
C THR A 155 1.06 13.69 9.68
N THR A 156 0.81 12.41 9.97
CA THR A 156 1.14 11.82 11.27
C THR A 156 2.65 11.81 11.54
N SER A 157 3.05 12.21 12.74
CA SER A 157 4.44 12.11 13.21
C SER A 157 4.93 10.66 13.37
N ALA A 158 4.00 9.68 13.33
CA ALA A 158 4.33 8.27 13.30
C ALA A 158 5.00 7.86 11.98
N LEU A 159 4.70 8.53 10.85
CA LEU A 159 5.42 8.32 9.60
C LEU A 159 6.83 8.87 9.78
N LYS A 160 7.84 8.05 9.59
CA LYS A 160 9.26 8.39 9.77
C LYS A 160 9.97 8.57 8.44
N THR A 161 9.76 7.65 7.51
CA THR A 161 10.47 7.65 6.23
C THR A 161 9.48 7.41 5.09
N VAL A 162 9.70 8.12 3.99
CA VAL A 162 9.09 7.84 2.68
C VAL A 162 10.25 7.48 1.75
N SER A 163 10.15 6.36 1.06
CA SER A 163 11.17 5.91 0.11
C SER A 163 10.54 5.35 -1.16
N ILE A 164 11.31 5.36 -2.23
CA ILE A 164 10.95 4.67 -3.47
C ILE A 164 11.40 3.23 -3.35
N GLU A 165 10.54 2.29 -3.72
CA GLU A 165 10.84 0.85 -3.76
C GLU A 165 10.10 0.27 -4.95
N ASP A 166 10.83 -0.44 -5.82
CA ASP A 166 10.32 -1.17 -6.99
C ASP A 166 9.20 -0.44 -7.75
N TYR A 167 9.53 0.74 -8.31
CA TYR A 167 8.58 1.56 -9.07
C TYR A 167 7.29 1.92 -8.29
N GLY A 168 7.46 2.11 -6.98
CA GLY A 168 6.42 2.43 -6.02
C GLY A 168 6.90 3.28 -4.86
N VAL A 169 6.14 3.23 -3.76
CA VAL A 169 6.43 3.94 -2.51
C VAL A 169 6.31 3.03 -1.30
N ALA A 170 7.24 3.24 -0.36
CA ALA A 170 7.25 2.62 0.94
C ALA A 170 7.21 3.68 2.04
N LEU A 171 6.30 3.49 2.99
CA LEU A 171 6.00 4.39 4.09
C LEU A 171 6.34 3.70 5.40
N LEU A 172 7.42 4.10 6.05
CA LEU A 172 7.83 3.52 7.34
C LEU A 172 7.16 4.26 8.49
N PHE A 173 6.30 3.57 9.23
CA PHE A 173 5.64 4.04 10.43
C PHE A 173 6.28 3.47 11.70
N ARG A 174 6.37 4.30 12.75
CA ARG A 174 6.69 3.90 14.13
C ARG A 174 5.56 4.35 15.08
N PRO A 175 4.49 3.56 15.20
CA PRO A 175 3.40 3.86 16.14
C PRO A 175 3.89 3.76 17.59
N LYS A 176 3.56 4.73 18.45
CA LYS A 176 4.01 4.79 19.86
C LYS A 176 3.61 3.57 20.71
N PHE A 177 2.55 2.87 20.31
CA PHE A 177 1.98 1.74 21.04
C PHE A 177 2.36 0.38 20.43
N SER A 178 3.36 0.35 19.54
CA SER A 178 3.92 -0.87 18.97
C SER A 178 5.43 -0.90 19.19
N LYS A 179 5.96 -2.05 19.63
CA LYS A 179 7.40 -2.29 19.70
C LYS A 179 8.06 -2.32 18.31
N TYR A 180 7.29 -2.71 17.30
CA TYR A 180 7.78 -2.92 15.94
C TYR A 180 7.36 -1.79 14.99
N PRO A 181 8.24 -1.37 14.06
CA PRO A 181 7.87 -0.51 12.95
C PRO A 181 7.01 -1.26 11.93
N TYR A 182 6.24 -0.51 11.14
CA TYR A 182 5.42 -1.04 10.06
C TYR A 182 5.76 -0.31 8.77
N ARG A 183 5.73 -1.02 7.64
CA ARG A 183 5.80 -0.46 6.30
C ARG A 183 4.43 -0.56 5.66
N ASN A 184 3.90 0.55 5.14
CA ASN A 184 2.84 0.51 4.13
C ASN A 184 3.50 0.60 2.76
N LEU A 185 3.13 -0.30 1.86
CA LEU A 185 3.80 -0.52 0.58
C LEU A 185 2.80 -0.40 -0.56
N LEU A 186 3.21 0.28 -1.63
CA LEU A 186 2.55 0.26 -2.93
C LEU A 186 3.66 0.19 -3.98
N PHE A 187 3.91 -0.97 -4.56
CA PHE A 187 5.06 -1.21 -5.43
C PHE A 187 4.71 -2.10 -6.62
N ARG A 188 5.52 -2.04 -7.67
CA ARG A 188 5.40 -2.91 -8.85
C ARG A 188 6.28 -4.13 -8.63
N GLU A 189 5.73 -5.32 -8.76
CA GLU A 189 6.54 -6.53 -8.70
C GLU A 189 7.43 -6.59 -9.95
N THR A 190 8.74 -6.71 -9.75
CA THR A 190 9.68 -7.00 -10.84
C THR A 190 9.83 -8.51 -10.93
N GLN A 191 9.42 -9.09 -12.07
CA GLN A 191 9.81 -10.46 -12.43
C GLN A 191 11.30 -10.53 -12.75
#